data_AF-A0A918IRU3-F1
#
_entry.id   AF-A0A918IRU3-F1
#
_cell.length_a   1.000
_cell.length_b   1.000
_cell.length_c   1.000
_cell.angle_alpha   90.00
_cell.angle_beta   90.00
_cell.angle_gamma   90.00
#
_symmetry.space_group_name_H-M   'P 1'
#
loop_
_entity.id
_entity.type
_entity.pdbx_description
1 polymer ?
#
loop_
_entity_poly.entity_id
_entity_poly.type
_entity_poly.pdbx_seq_one_letter_code
_entity_poly.pdbx_strand_id
1 'polypeptide(L)'
;MWVELLQAQLTDVFRLGLVLALIYTMFRTRAATGMWVPLAAGIAFIAVIIPVTAASPVAAPLWMQVATGVVVNTIFVAAALGVWSVISRSRGT
;
A
#
# COMPACT_ATOMS: atom_id res chain seq x y z
N MET A 1 -20.74 -1.03 -6.89
CA MET A 1 -19.53 -0.98 -7.75
C MET A 1 -18.29 -0.35 -7.08
N TRP A 2 -18.17 0.97 -6.87
CA TRP A 2 -16.91 1.55 -6.32
C TRP A 2 -16.64 1.13 -4.86
N VAL A 3 -17.68 1.10 -4.02
CA VAL A 3 -17.58 0.66 -2.62
C VAL A 3 -17.16 -0.82 -2.52
N GLU A 4 -17.72 -1.69 -3.36
CA GLU A 4 -17.34 -3.11 -3.43
C GLU A 4 -15.88 -3.29 -3.83
N LEU A 5 -15.41 -2.51 -4.83
CA LEU A 5 -14.02 -2.54 -5.27
C LEU A 5 -13.07 -2.08 -4.15
N LEU A 6 -13.42 -1.00 -3.44
CA LEU A 6 -12.66 -0.50 -2.30
C LEU A 6 -12.59 -1.56 -1.18
N GLN A 7 -13.72 -2.15 -0.82
CA GLN A 7 -13.79 -3.18 0.22
C GLN A 7 -12.98 -4.42 -0.16
N ALA A 8 -13.12 -4.91 -1.40
CA ALA A 8 -12.37 -6.06 -1.90
C ALA A 8 -10.86 -5.84 -1.81
N GLN A 9 -10.38 -4.67 -2.21
CA GLN A 9 -8.96 -4.33 -2.16
C GLN A 9 -8.46 -4.07 -0.73
N LEU A 10 -9.29 -3.56 0.18
CA LEU A 10 -8.95 -3.41 1.61
C LEU A 10 -8.80 -4.75 2.35
N THR A 11 -9.46 -5.79 1.86
CA THR A 11 -9.35 -7.15 2.44
C THR A 11 -8.30 -8.02 1.75
N ASP A 12 -7.56 -7.47 0.78
CA ASP A 12 -6.53 -8.19 0.03
C ASP A 12 -5.26 -8.40 0.88
N VAL A 13 -5.07 -9.64 1.34
CA VAL A 13 -3.92 -10.04 2.18
C VAL A 13 -2.60 -9.96 1.42
N PHE A 14 -2.59 -10.27 0.11
CA PHE A 14 -1.37 -10.21 -0.69
C PHE A 14 -0.90 -8.77 -0.85
N ARG A 15 -1.84 -7.85 -1.15
CA ARG A 15 -1.57 -6.41 -1.18
C ARG A 15 -0.99 -5.90 0.12
N LEU A 16 -1.58 -6.30 1.26
CA LEU A 16 -1.08 -5.91 2.58
C LEU A 16 0.36 -6.39 2.78
N GLY A 17 0.66 -7.65 2.43
CA GLY A 17 2.02 -8.20 2.48
C GLY A 17 3.03 -7.39 1.66
N LEU A 18 2.67 -7.00 0.43
CA LEU A 18 3.52 -6.15 -0.41
C LEU A 18 3.75 -4.75 0.19
N VAL A 19 2.71 -4.14 0.77
CA VAL A 19 2.85 -2.83 1.43
C VAL A 19 3.76 -2.92 2.67
N LEU A 20 3.67 -3.99 3.45
CA LEU A 20 4.56 -4.20 4.59
C LEU A 20 6.02 -4.39 4.13
N ALA A 21 6.24 -5.16 3.05
CA ALA A 21 7.56 -5.32 2.45
C ALA A 21 8.11 -4.00 1.89
N LEU A 22 7.25 -3.16 1.32
CA LEU A 22 7.59 -1.80 0.87
C LEU A 22 8.06 -0.93 2.04
N ILE A 23 7.32 -0.95 3.16
CA ILE A 23 7.68 -0.18 4.36
C ILE A 23 9.03 -0.66 4.92
N TYR A 24 9.25 -1.98 4.97
CA TYR A 24 10.54 -2.55 5.36
C TYR A 24 11.67 -2.06 4.44
N THR A 25 11.45 -2.08 3.13
CA THR A 25 12.40 -1.56 2.13
C THR A 25 12.70 -0.07 2.37
N MET A 26 11.66 0.73 2.65
CA MET A 26 11.83 2.14 2.99
C MET A 26 12.70 2.31 4.23
N PHE A 27 12.45 1.59 5.32
CA PHE A 27 13.29 1.67 6.51
C PHE A 27 14.75 1.29 6.21
N ARG A 28 14.97 0.31 5.33
CA ARG A 28 16.31 -0.13 4.95
C ARG A 28 17.06 0.87 4.07
N THR A 29 16.35 1.64 3.25
CA THR A 29 16.93 2.55 2.25
C THR A 29 16.82 4.03 2.61
N ARG A 30 16.12 4.36 3.70
CA ARG A 30 15.81 5.74 4.12
C ARG A 30 17.02 6.68 4.20
N ALA A 31 18.20 6.15 4.53
CA ALA A 31 19.42 6.94 4.66
C ALA A 31 19.92 7.47 3.31
N ALA A 32 19.61 6.80 2.21
CA ALA A 32 20.04 7.16 0.87
C ALA A 32 18.94 7.90 0.08
N THR A 33 17.68 7.45 0.18
CA THR A 33 16.58 7.93 -0.67
C THR A 33 15.52 8.74 0.08
N GLY A 34 15.66 8.88 1.39
CA GLY A 34 14.59 9.40 2.25
C GLY A 34 13.39 8.45 2.30
N MET A 35 12.29 8.93 2.89
CA MET A 35 11.08 8.13 3.10
C MET A 35 10.11 8.18 1.91
N TRP A 36 9.97 9.35 1.28
CA TRP A 36 8.89 9.61 0.33
C TRP A 36 9.07 8.91 -1.01
N VAL A 37 10.31 8.90 -1.54
CA VAL A 37 10.62 8.29 -2.84
C VAL A 37 10.27 6.79 -2.88
N PRO A 38 10.75 5.93 -1.96
CA PRO A 38 10.40 4.52 -1.99
C PRO A 38 8.90 4.31 -1.77
N LEU A 39 8.25 5.02 -0.84
CA LEU A 39 6.83 4.85 -0.57
C LEU A 39 5.95 5.21 -1.78
N ALA A 40 6.19 6.36 -2.41
CA ALA A 40 5.41 6.79 -3.57
C ALA A 40 5.59 5.82 -4.75
N ALA A 41 6.83 5.41 -5.03
CA ALA A 41 7.13 4.45 -6.09
C ALA A 41 6.46 3.09 -5.83
N GLY A 42 6.53 2.59 -4.60
CA GLY A 42 5.91 1.33 -4.21
C GLY A 42 4.39 1.38 -4.22
N ILE A 43 3.76 2.46 -3.76
CA ILE A 43 2.30 2.67 -3.83
C ILE A 43 1.84 2.60 -5.28
N ALA A 44 2.51 3.33 -6.18
CA ALA A 44 2.20 3.35 -7.59
C ALA A 44 2.42 1.97 -8.23
N PHE A 45 3.55 1.32 -7.94
CA PHE A 45 3.87 -0.02 -8.42
C PHE A 45 2.81 -1.04 -8.01
N ILE A 46 2.47 -1.12 -6.72
CA ILE A 46 1.48 -2.08 -6.20
C ILE A 46 0.10 -1.80 -6.81
N ALA A 47 -0.27 -0.52 -6.96
CA ALA A 47 -1.56 -0.12 -7.53
C ALA A 47 -1.72 -0.58 -9.00
N VAL A 48 -0.63 -0.63 -9.76
CA VAL A 48 -0.63 -1.07 -11.16
C VAL A 48 -0.46 -2.58 -11.25
N ILE A 49 0.51 -3.16 -10.55
CA ILE A 49 0.92 -4.55 -10.75
C ILE A 49 -0.18 -5.54 -10.37
N ILE A 50 -0.95 -5.28 -9.30
CA ILE A 50 -1.99 -6.20 -8.85
C ILE A 50 -3.09 -6.37 -9.91
N PRO A 51 -3.78 -5.31 -10.38
CA PRO A 51 -4.86 -5.49 -11.35
C PRO A 51 -4.40 -5.97 -12.73
N VAL A 52 -3.11 -5.85 -13.07
CA VAL A 52 -2.58 -6.37 -14.35
C VAL A 52 -2.04 -7.80 -14.27
N THR A 53 -1.86 -8.34 -13.07
CA THR A 53 -1.31 -9.71 -12.88
C THR A 53 -2.27 -10.66 -12.16
N ALA A 54 -3.20 -10.15 -11.35
CA ALA A 54 -4.14 -10.95 -10.60
C ALA A 54 -5.57 -10.78 -11.14
N ALA A 55 -6.36 -11.85 -11.06
CA ALA A 55 -7.79 -11.78 -11.34
C ALA A 55 -8.48 -10.97 -10.23
N SER A 56 -9.08 -9.83 -10.59
CA SER A 56 -9.91 -9.05 -9.65
C SER A 56 -11.26 -9.74 -9.46
N PRO A 57 -11.73 -9.94 -8.21
CA PRO A 57 -13.06 -10.50 -7.95
C PRO A 57 -14.19 -9.52 -8.31
N VAL A 58 -13.86 -8.24 -8.50
CA VAL A 58 -14.80 -7.19 -8.89
C VAL A 58 -14.50 -6.73 -10.31
N ALA A 59 -15.50 -6.84 -11.19
CA ALA A 59 -15.41 -6.35 -12.56
C ALA A 59 -15.44 -4.81 -12.57
N ALA A 60 -14.33 -4.18 -12.93
CA ALA A 60 -14.21 -2.74 -13.06
C ALA A 60 -13.17 -2.38 -14.15
N PRO A 61 -13.28 -1.22 -14.82
CA PRO A 61 -12.25 -0.74 -15.74
C PRO A 61 -10.88 -0.65 -15.07
N LEU A 62 -9.80 -0.96 -15.81
CA LEU A 62 -8.44 -1.01 -15.27
C LEU A 62 -8.04 0.29 -14.55
N TRP A 63 -8.34 1.46 -15.14
CA TRP A 63 -8.02 2.75 -14.53
C TRP A 63 -8.68 2.95 -13.16
N MET A 64 -9.90 2.42 -12.97
CA MET A 64 -10.62 2.51 -11.69
C MET A 64 -10.01 1.56 -10.67
N GLN A 65 -9.60 0.36 -11.09
CA GLN A 65 -8.86 -0.58 -10.22
C GLN A 65 -7.55 0.02 -9.74
N VAL A 66 -6.78 0.68 -10.62
CA VAL A 66 -5.52 1.35 -10.29
C VAL A 66 -5.76 2.54 -9.37
N ALA A 67 -6.71 3.43 -9.68
CA ALA A 67 -7.01 4.60 -8.85
C ALA A 67 -7.44 4.20 -7.44
N THR A 68 -8.30 3.19 -7.32
CA THR A 68 -8.71 2.63 -6.04
C THR A 68 -7.53 1.98 -5.32
N GLY A 69 -6.66 1.29 -6.06
CA GLY A 69 -5.43 0.71 -5.54
C GLY A 69 -4.49 1.73 -4.92
N VAL A 70 -4.33 2.90 -5.52
CA VAL A 70 -3.54 4.00 -4.95
C VAL A 70 -4.11 4.43 -3.59
N VAL A 71 -5.44 4.60 -3.51
CA VAL A 71 -6.11 4.99 -2.27
C VAL A 71 -5.90 3.93 -1.18
N VAL A 72 -6.16 2.66 -1.50
CA VAL A 72 -6.00 1.54 -0.55
C VAL A 72 -4.56 1.38 -0.07
N ASN A 73 -3.60 1.44 -0.98
CA ASN A 73 -2.18 1.32 -0.63
C ASN A 73 -1.75 2.47 0.28
N THR A 74 -2.25 3.69 0.03
CA THR A 74 -1.98 4.86 0.87
C THR A 74 -2.57 4.68 2.27
N ILE A 75 -3.78 4.14 2.38
CA ILE A 75 -4.42 3.82 3.67
C ILE A 75 -3.56 2.80 4.44
N PHE A 76 -3.12 1.71 3.80
CA PHE A 76 -2.27 0.72 4.45
C PHE A 76 -0.93 1.30 4.90
N VAL A 77 -0.28 2.11 4.06
CA VAL A 77 0.96 2.80 4.42
C VAL A 77 0.75 3.72 5.63
N ALA A 78 -0.30 4.56 5.59
CA ALA A 78 -0.62 5.47 6.68
C ALA A 78 -0.91 4.72 7.99
N ALA A 79 -1.69 3.63 7.93
CA ALA A 79 -2.00 2.80 9.09
C ALA A 79 -0.74 2.16 9.67
N ALA A 80 0.09 1.53 8.84
CA ALA A 80 1.30 0.85 9.29
C ALA A 80 2.33 1.83 9.88
N LEU A 81 2.50 3.01 9.27
CA LEU A 81 3.35 4.06 9.81
C LEU A 81 2.79 4.66 11.10
N GLY A 82 1.47 4.82 11.20
CA GLY A 82 0.79 5.28 12.41
C GLY A 82 1.01 4.31 13.58
N VAL A 83 0.82 3.01 13.34
CA VAL A 83 1.13 1.94 14.32
C VAL A 83 2.60 1.99 14.72
N TRP A 84 3.50 2.10 13.74
CA TRP A 84 4.94 2.17 14.01
C TRP A 84 5.30 3.40 14.86
N SER A 85 4.73 4.57 14.57
CA SER A 85 4.96 5.81 15.33
C SER A 85 4.47 5.72 16.78
N VAL A 86 3.34 5.04 17.02
CA VAL A 86 2.84 4.81 18.38
C VAL A 86 3.77 3.87 19.15
N ILE A 87 4.24 2.81 18.49
CA ILE A 87 5.17 1.83 19.08
C ILE A 87 6.55 2.44 19.35
N SER A 88 7.09 3.25 18.43
CA SER A 88 8.40 3.88 18.64
C SER A 88 8.35 4.86 19.81
N ARG A 89 7.26 5.64 19.91
CA ARG A 89 7.04 6.57 21.02
C ARG A 89 6.97 5.86 22.38
N SER A 90 6.31 4.70 22.46
CA SER A 90 6.24 3.95 23.72
C SER A 90 7.55 3.26 24.09
N ARG A 91 8.41 2.99 23.10
CA ARG A 91 9.74 2.40 23.29
C ARG A 91 10.84 3.43 23.60
N GLY A 92 10.54 4.73 23.59
CA GLY A 92 11.52 5.79 23.86
C GLY A 92 12.61 5.91 22.79
N THR A 93 12.37 5.39 21.59
CA THR A 93 13.23 5.48 20.40
C THR A 93 12.69 6.51 19.42
#